data_AF-A0A7C5MCE8-F1
#
_entry.id   AF-A0A7C5MCE8-F1
#
_cell.length_a   1.000
_cell.length_b   1.000
_cell.length_c   1.000
_cell.angle_alpha   90.00
_cell.angle_beta   90.00
_cell.angle_gamma   90.00
#
_symmetry.space_group_name_H-M   'P 1'
#
loop_
_entity.id
_entity.type
_entity.pdbx_description
1 polymer ?
#
loop_
_entity_poly.entity_id
_entity_poly.type
_entity_poly.pdbx_seq_one_letter_code
_entity_poly.pdbx_strand_id
1 'polypeptide(L)' 'MPLLDLGWRGEEPFQVDADLVATGRTCVVGASGSGKSYAVGVICEELCKNKVPLALIDVEGEYSGLK' A
#
# COMPACT_ATOMS: atom_id res chain seq x y z
N MET A 1 -8.82 11.97 0.90
CA MET A 1 -8.38 11.31 2.17
C MET A 1 -6.94 11.75 2.44
N PRO A 2 -6.18 11.26 3.45
CA PRO A 2 -4.74 11.54 3.52
C PRO A 2 -4.01 11.12 2.23
N LEU A 3 -2.89 11.77 1.94
CA LEU A 3 -1.96 11.36 0.89
C LEU A 3 -1.04 10.26 1.45
N LEU A 4 -0.95 9.14 0.74
CA LEU A 4 -0.05 8.04 1.06
C LEU A 4 1.26 8.23 0.30
N ASP A 5 2.41 8.09 0.97
CA ASP A 5 3.72 8.12 0.32
C ASP A 5 4.09 6.72 -0.19
N LEU A 6 3.99 6.53 -1.52
CA LEU A 6 4.20 5.22 -2.16
C LEU A 6 5.57 5.10 -2.83
N GLY A 7 6.49 6.02 -2.53
CA GLY A 7 7.87 5.98 -3.03
C GLY A 7 8.22 7.19 -3.89
N TRP A 8 8.97 6.98 -4.98
CA TRP A 8 9.56 8.07 -5.76
C TRP A 8 9.35 7.88 -7.25
N ARG A 9 9.11 8.99 -7.96
CA ARG A 9 9.11 9.10 -9.41
C ARG A 9 10.26 10.00 -9.83
N GLY A 10 11.44 9.41 -10.06
CA GLY A 10 12.67 10.17 -10.23
C GLY A 10 13.07 10.81 -8.90
N GLU A 11 13.18 12.13 -8.86
CA GLU A 11 13.48 12.90 -7.63
C GLU A 11 12.22 13.39 -6.91
N GLU A 12 11.03 13.18 -7.47
CA GLU A 12 9.76 13.62 -6.87
C GLU A 12 9.13 12.50 -6.02
N PRO A 13 8.60 12.81 -4.82
CA PRO A 13 7.82 11.82 -4.06
C PRO A 13 6.55 11.46 -4.84
N PHE A 14 6.26 10.16 -4.89
CA PHE A 14 5.07 9.63 -5.53
C PHE A 14 3.98 9.41 -4.48
N GLN A 15 3.03 10.33 -4.43
CA GLN A 15 1.95 10.32 -3.46
C GLN A 15 0.60 10.03 -4.12
N VAL A 16 -0.24 9.27 -3.44
CA VAL A 16 -1.58 8.89 -3.93
C VAL A 16 -2.62 9.16 -2.85
N ASP A 17 -3.79 9.70 -3.23
CA ASP A 17 -4.90 9.86 -2.28
C ASP A 17 -5.38 8.49 -1.79
N ALA A 18 -5.44 8.29 -0.47
CA ALA A 18 -5.87 7.03 0.10
C ALA A 18 -7.30 6.64 -0.31
N ASP A 19 -8.14 7.59 -0.71
CA ASP A 19 -9.50 7.30 -1.21
C ASP A 19 -9.42 6.53 -2.53
N LEU A 20 -8.49 6.87 -3.42
CA LEU A 20 -8.27 6.14 -4.67
C LEU A 20 -7.88 4.69 -4.39
N VAL A 21 -7.05 4.47 -3.37
CA VAL A 21 -6.62 3.13 -2.97
C VAL A 21 -7.78 2.34 -2.35
N ALA A 22 -8.46 2.94 -1.35
CA ALA A 22 -9.46 2.27 -0.54
C ALA A 22 -10.81 2.04 -1.26
N THR A 23 -11.24 2.98 -2.11
CA THR A 23 -12.58 2.92 -2.75
C THR A 23 -12.50 2.68 -4.26
N GLY A 24 -11.35 2.97 -4.88
CA GLY A 24 -11.15 2.86 -6.34
C GLY A 24 -11.03 1.44 -6.89
N ARG A 25 -11.15 0.40 -6.06
CA ARG A 25 -10.93 -1.03 -6.45
C ARG A 25 -9.52 -1.25 -7.03
N THR A 26 -8.52 -0.70 -6.35
CA THR A 26 -7.13 -0.77 -6.78
C THR A 26 -6.64 -2.21 -6.89
N CYS A 27 -5.90 -2.52 -7.96
CA CYS A 27 -5.32 -3.83 -8.20
C CYS A 27 -3.81 -3.70 -8.39
N VAL A 28 -3.03 -4.46 -7.62
CA VAL A 28 -1.57 -4.55 -7.75
C VAL A 28 -1.23 -5.86 -8.44
N VAL A 29 -0.66 -5.79 -9.64
CA VAL A 29 -0.35 -6.97 -10.49
C VAL A 29 1.12 -6.97 -10.92
N GLY A 30 1.68 -8.16 -11.10
CA GLY A 30 3.09 -8.34 -11.44
C GLY A 30 3.56 -9.80 -11.37
N ALA A 31 4.66 -10.12 -12.06
CA ALA A 31 5.24 -11.46 -12.04
C ALA A 31 5.79 -11.85 -10.66
N SER A 32 6.09 -13.14 -10.43
CA SER A 32 6.77 -13.56 -9.20
C SER A 32 8.10 -12.81 -9.05
N GLY A 33 8.41 -12.37 -7.83
CA GLY A 33 9.61 -11.55 -7.54
C GLY A 33 9.53 -10.08 -7.97
N SER A 34 8.42 -9.61 -8.56
CA SER A 34 8.31 -8.21 -9.04
C SER A 34 8.03 -7.17 -7.95
N GLY A 35 8.05 -7.56 -6.66
CA GLY A 35 7.77 -6.66 -5.54
C GLY A 35 6.29 -6.36 -5.28
N LYS A 36 5.35 -7.21 -5.72
CA LYS A 36 3.91 -7.04 -5.44
C LYS A 36 3.60 -6.94 -3.93
N SER A 37 4.01 -7.95 -3.16
CA SER A 37 3.77 -7.97 -1.70
C SER A 37 4.46 -6.80 -1.01
N TYR A 38 5.65 -6.42 -1.48
CA TYR A 38 6.35 -5.24 -0.98
C TYR A 38 5.53 -3.96 -1.21
N ALA A 39 5.02 -3.75 -2.43
CA ALA A 39 4.19 -2.58 -2.75
C ALA A 39 2.88 -2.56 -1.92
N VAL A 40 2.23 -3.72 -1.75
CA VAL A 40 1.06 -3.84 -0.86
C VAL A 40 1.42 -3.51 0.59
N GLY A 41 2.59 -3.96 1.06
CA GLY A 41 3.09 -3.65 2.40
C GLY A 41 3.25 -2.16 2.62
N VAL A 42 3.91 -1.44 1.69
CA VAL A 42 4.05 0.03 1.75
C VAL A 42 2.69 0.72 1.80
N ILE A 43 1.74 0.30 0.97
CA ILE A 43 0.37 0.84 0.99
C ILE A 43 -0.27 0.64 2.37
N CYS A 44 -0.20 -0.59 2.92
CA CYS A 44 -0.78 -0.90 4.22
C CYS A 44 -0.11 -0.12 5.36
N GLU A 45 1.22 0.01 5.35
CA GLU A 45 1.96 0.83 6.32
C GLU A 45 1.52 2.30 6.28
N GLU A 46 1.39 2.88 5.10
CA GLU A 46 0.94 4.27 4.96
C GLU A 46 -0.50 4.46 5.42
N LEU A 47 -1.40 3.50 5.14
CA LEU A 47 -2.76 3.51 5.67
C LEU A 47 -2.77 3.45 7.21
N CYS A 48 -1.97 2.57 7.82
CA CYS A 48 -1.81 2.48 9.28
C CYS A 48 -1.27 3.78 9.88
N LYS A 49 -0.18 4.34 9.33
CA LYS A 49 0.42 5.61 9.77
C LYS A 49 -0.59 6.75 9.75
N ASN A 50 -1.44 6.78 8.72
CA ASN A 50 -2.48 7.79 8.56
C ASN A 50 -3.80 7.46 9.27
N LYS A 51 -3.84 6.38 10.07
CA LYS A 51 -5.02 5.91 10.83
C LYS A 51 -6.24 5.67 9.94
N VAL A 52 -6.02 5.25 8.70
CA VAL A 52 -7.08 4.82 7.79
C VAL A 52 -7.40 3.35 8.11
N PRO A 53 -8.65 3.02 8.46
CA PRO A 53 -9.02 1.63 8.75
C PRO A 53 -8.80 0.73 7.54
N LEU A 54 -8.17 -0.43 7.74
CA LEU A 54 -7.98 -1.45 6.72
C LEU A 54 -8.23 -2.84 7.30
N ALA A 55 -8.70 -3.75 6.45
CA ALA A 55 -8.80 -5.17 6.75
C ALA A 55 -7.97 -5.93 5.71
N LEU A 56 -7.05 -6.76 6.18
CA LEU A 56 -6.14 -7.52 5.32
C LEU A 56 -6.43 -9.02 5.45
N ILE A 57 -6.55 -9.70 4.31
CA ILE A 57 -6.60 -11.16 4.24
C ILE A 57 -5.21 -11.63 3.86
N ASP A 58 -4.44 -12.02 4.86
CA ASP A 58 -3.04 -12.43 4.70
C ASP A 58 -2.92 -13.95 4.63
N VAL A 59 -2.78 -14.47 3.40
CA VAL A 59 -2.70 -15.92 3.15
C VAL A 59 -1.31 -16.47 3.44
N GLU A 60 -0.27 -15.65 3.29
CA GLU A 60 1.14 -16.06 3.40
C GLU A 60 1.76 -15.68 4.76
N GLY A 61 1.09 -14.83 5.54
CA GLY A 61 1.56 -14.36 6.85
C GLY A 61 2.59 -13.23 6.77
N GLU A 62 2.75 -12.61 5.60
CA GLU A 62 3.79 -11.60 5.30
C GLU A 62 3.59 -10.28 6.07
N TYR A 63 2.38 -10.00 6.56
CA TYR A 63 1.98 -8.69 7.08
C TYR A 63 1.68 -8.67 8.58
N SER A 64 1.96 -9.76 9.28
CA SER A 64 1.73 -9.90 10.73
C SER A 64 2.47 -8.86 11.59
N GLY A 65 3.52 -8.23 11.05
CA GLY A 65 4.32 -7.19 11.69
C GLY A 65 3.83 -5.76 11.51
N LEU A 66 2.78 -5.53 10.70
CA LEU A 66 2.22 -4.18 10.49
C LEU A 66 1.73 -3.58 11.81
N LYS A 67 2.08 -2.31 12.06
CA LYS A 67 1.73 -1.56 13.28
C LYS A 67 1.22 -0.16 12.93
#